data_AF-A0A942I0N4-F1
#
_entry.id   AF-A0A942I0N4-F1
#
_cell.length_a   1.000
_cell.length_b   1.000
_cell.length_c   1.000
_cell.angle_alpha   90.00
_cell.angle_beta   90.00
_cell.angle_gamma   90.00
#
_symmetry.space_group_name_H-M   'P 1'
#
loop_
_entity.id
_entity.type
_entity.pdbx_description
1 polymer ?
#
loop_
_entity_poly.entity_id
_entity_poly.type
_entity_poly.pdbx_seq_one_letter_code
_entity_poly.pdbx_strand_id
1 'polypeptide(L)'
;MKRILLSTLVLLGISLQTMAAELSPGNIVGHYKVSASVGFQKVYLKFHIIDSNDFEIQRVYPSGKEDEVCNGTYNLNTQLAWNMDTFANNTVFKGVFTCPSNRQKRIDFDIDFKNKTIEDLLKGTNVTVTSSLAPGYAIDAFVKKQ
;
A
#
# COMPACT_ATOMS: atom_id res chain seq x y z
N MET A 1 33.55 -57.65 -9.13
CA MET A 1 32.20 -57.05 -8.97
C MET A 1 32.18 -56.25 -7.67
N LYS A 2 32.26 -54.91 -7.72
CA LYS A 2 32.14 -54.04 -6.54
C LYS A 2 30.87 -53.21 -6.69
N ARG A 3 29.91 -53.44 -5.80
CA ARG A 3 28.64 -52.71 -5.73
C ARG A 3 28.90 -51.40 -4.99
N ILE A 4 28.75 -50.28 -5.70
CA ILE A 4 28.72 -48.95 -5.08
C ILE A 4 27.24 -48.65 -4.81
N LEU A 5 26.88 -48.59 -3.53
CA LEU A 5 25.56 -48.17 -3.06
C LEU A 5 25.43 -46.67 -3.35
N LEU A 6 24.56 -46.29 -4.29
CA LEU A 6 24.08 -44.92 -4.42
C LEU A 6 23.07 -44.65 -3.31
N SER A 7 23.49 -43.87 -2.31
CA SER A 7 22.60 -43.22 -1.36
C SER A 7 21.89 -42.04 -2.05
N THR A 8 20.66 -42.27 -2.50
CA THR A 8 19.73 -41.21 -2.91
C THR A 8 19.37 -40.37 -1.68
N LEU A 9 19.98 -39.18 -1.60
CA LEU A 9 19.64 -38.15 -0.64
C LEU A 9 18.26 -37.58 -1.03
N VAL A 10 17.24 -37.91 -0.25
CA VAL A 10 15.91 -37.30 -0.36
C VAL A 10 16.03 -35.84 0.07
N LEU A 11 16.07 -34.92 -0.89
CA LEU A 11 15.83 -33.51 -0.64
C LEU A 11 14.36 -33.34 -0.23
N LEU A 12 14.11 -33.42 1.07
CA LEU A 12 12.90 -32.89 1.69
C LEU A 12 12.93 -31.37 1.51
N GLY A 13 12.39 -30.92 0.38
CA GLY A 13 12.02 -29.53 0.17
C GLY A 13 10.91 -29.19 1.15
N ILE A 14 11.28 -28.71 2.32
CA ILE A 14 10.36 -28.09 3.27
C ILE A 14 9.91 -26.80 2.60
N SER A 15 8.78 -26.84 1.91
CA SER A 15 8.11 -25.63 1.44
C SER A 15 7.68 -24.87 2.69
N LEU A 16 8.52 -23.94 3.14
CA LEU A 16 8.10 -22.92 4.08
C LEU A 16 6.90 -22.23 3.45
N GLN A 17 5.71 -22.48 4.02
CA GLN A 17 4.55 -21.67 3.72
C GLN A 17 4.91 -20.26 4.21
N THR A 18 5.37 -19.41 3.29
CA THR A 18 5.54 -17.99 3.54
C THR A 18 4.14 -17.45 3.81
N MET A 19 3.77 -17.41 5.09
CA MET A 19 2.55 -16.75 5.55
C MET A 19 2.65 -15.30 5.08
N ALA A 20 1.72 -14.89 4.21
CA ALA A 20 1.69 -13.55 3.67
C ALA A 20 1.59 -12.54 4.83
N ALA A 21 2.55 -11.64 4.94
CA ALA A 21 2.64 -10.73 6.08
C ALA A 21 1.49 -9.71 6.02
N GLU A 22 0.75 -9.58 7.13
CA GLU A 22 -0.25 -8.53 7.30
C GLU A 22 0.39 -7.15 7.20
N LEU A 23 -0.39 -6.14 6.78
CA LEU A 23 0.08 -4.77 6.72
C LEU A 23 0.34 -4.23 8.14
N SER A 24 1.53 -3.68 8.35
CA SER A 24 1.95 -3.05 9.60
C SER A 24 2.78 -1.79 9.31
N PRO A 25 2.94 -0.88 10.29
CA PRO A 25 3.75 0.33 10.08
C PRO A 25 5.20 0.02 9.68
N GLY A 26 5.76 -1.10 10.13
CA GLY A 26 7.15 -1.47 9.81
C GLY A 26 7.34 -2.03 8.39
N ASN A 27 6.37 -2.77 7.84
CA ASN A 27 6.52 -3.41 6.53
C ASN A 27 5.88 -2.62 5.38
N ILE A 28 5.11 -1.57 5.68
CA ILE A 28 4.52 -0.65 4.69
C ILE A 28 5.48 0.47 4.26
N VAL A 29 6.65 0.60 4.88
CA VAL A 29 7.68 1.56 4.45
C VAL A 29 8.17 1.18 3.03
N GLY A 30 8.32 2.17 2.16
CA GLY A 30 8.85 2.00 0.80
C GLY A 30 8.15 2.84 -0.27
N HIS A 31 8.46 2.53 -1.54
CA HIS A 31 7.93 3.25 -2.69
C HIS A 31 6.76 2.52 -3.32
N TYR A 32 5.80 3.30 -3.82
CA TYR A 32 4.56 2.81 -4.37
C TYR A 32 4.19 3.59 -5.62
N LYS A 33 3.65 2.86 -6.60
CA LYS A 33 2.92 3.44 -7.73
C LYS A 33 1.43 3.28 -7.47
N VAL A 34 0.70 4.38 -7.55
CA VAL A 34 -0.75 4.41 -7.41
C VAL A 34 -1.36 4.94 -8.69
N SER A 35 -2.36 4.24 -9.22
CA SER A 35 -3.21 4.78 -10.28
C SER A 35 -4.65 4.82 -9.81
N ALA A 36 -5.24 6.00 -9.76
CA ALA A 36 -6.63 6.21 -9.41
C ALA A 36 -7.43 6.60 -10.65
N SER A 37 -8.66 6.10 -10.77
CA SER A 37 -9.56 6.43 -11.88
C SER A 37 -10.89 6.94 -11.36
N VAL A 38 -11.30 8.12 -11.83
CA VAL A 38 -12.64 8.67 -11.56
C VAL A 38 -13.28 9.04 -12.90
N GLY A 39 -14.31 8.28 -13.29
CA GLY A 39 -14.91 8.40 -14.62
C GLY A 39 -13.88 8.15 -15.73
N PHE A 40 -13.68 9.14 -16.60
CA PHE A 40 -12.72 9.07 -17.72
C PHE A 40 -11.31 9.58 -17.37
N GLN A 41 -11.10 10.13 -16.17
CA GLN A 41 -9.82 10.70 -15.77
C GLN A 41 -9.00 9.67 -14.99
N LYS A 42 -7.75 9.48 -15.41
CA LYS A 42 -6.75 8.68 -14.69
C LYS A 42 -5.69 9.60 -14.09
N VAL A 43 -5.36 9.35 -12.84
CA VAL A 43 -4.29 10.05 -12.13
C VAL A 43 -3.26 9.02 -11.70
N TYR A 44 -1.98 9.32 -11.94
CA TYR A 44 -0.86 8.51 -11.50
C TYR A 44 -0.11 9.25 -10.41
N LEU A 45 0.23 8.54 -9.35
CA LEU A 45 0.91 9.09 -8.19
C LEU A 45 2.09 8.18 -7.84
N LYS A 46 3.22 8.80 -7.50
CA LYS A 46 4.27 8.16 -6.72
C LYS A 46 3.98 8.45 -5.26
N PHE A 47 3.95 7.41 -4.46
CA PHE A 47 3.75 7.50 -3.02
C PHE A 47 4.94 6.85 -2.34
N HIS A 48 5.57 7.55 -1.41
CA HIS A 48 6.77 7.08 -0.72
C HIS A 48 6.54 7.19 0.78
N ILE A 49 6.42 6.04 1.43
CA ILE A 49 6.30 5.97 2.89
C ILE A 49 7.71 5.95 3.44
N ILE A 50 8.07 7.00 4.17
CA ILE A 50 9.42 7.25 4.68
C ILE A 50 9.64 6.44 5.95
N ASP A 51 8.70 6.54 6.88
CA ASP A 51 8.70 5.82 8.16
C ASP A 51 7.27 5.46 8.58
N SER A 52 7.05 5.15 9.86
CA SER A 52 5.76 4.76 10.39
C SER A 52 4.69 5.86 10.41
N ASN A 53 5.05 7.12 10.16
CA ASN A 53 4.18 8.28 10.26
C ASN A 53 4.27 9.19 9.04
N ASP A 54 5.42 9.30 8.40
CA ASP A 54 5.66 10.30 7.36
C ASP A 54 5.66 9.69 5.96
N PHE A 55 5.14 10.44 4.99
CA PHE A 55 5.15 10.08 3.59
C PHE A 55 5.32 11.29 2.65
N GLU A 56 5.73 10.98 1.44
CA GLU A 56 5.81 11.87 0.28
C GLU A 56 4.85 11.39 -0.81
N ILE A 57 4.22 12.34 -1.49
CA ILE A 57 3.33 12.08 -2.61
C ILE A 57 3.64 13.04 -3.77
N GLN A 58 3.66 12.49 -4.99
CA GLN A 58 3.95 13.26 -6.18
C GLN A 58 3.06 12.79 -7.34
N ARG A 59 2.44 13.73 -8.04
CA ARG A 59 1.65 13.41 -9.24
C ARG A 59 2.56 13.26 -10.45
N VAL A 60 2.26 12.25 -11.26
CA VAL A 60 2.88 12.01 -12.56
C VAL A 60 1.81 12.10 -13.64
N TYR A 61 2.08 12.88 -14.69
CA TYR A 61 1.20 13.01 -15.85
C TYR A 61 1.53 11.96 -16.90
N PRO A 62 0.57 11.62 -17.80
CA PRO A 62 0.84 10.69 -18.91
C PRO A 62 2.01 11.10 -19.80
N SER A 63 2.34 12.41 -19.86
CA SER A 63 3.50 12.94 -20.57
C SER A 63 4.86 12.64 -19.90
N GLY A 64 4.86 12.08 -18.70
CA GLY A 64 6.05 11.92 -17.86
C GLY A 64 6.44 13.18 -17.08
N LYS A 65 5.72 14.29 -17.24
CA LYS A 65 5.87 15.46 -16.36
C LYS A 65 5.50 15.06 -14.94
N GLU A 66 6.20 15.62 -13.95
CA GLU A 66 5.91 15.42 -12.54
C GLU A 66 5.61 16.76 -11.87
N ASP A 67 4.67 16.76 -10.93
CA ASP A 67 4.43 17.91 -10.05
C ASP A 67 5.48 17.96 -8.93
N GLU A 68 5.42 19.00 -8.10
CA GLU A 68 6.20 19.06 -6.87
C GLU A 68 5.85 17.91 -5.91
N VAL A 69 6.80 17.57 -5.05
CA VAL A 69 6.60 16.58 -3.99
C VAL A 69 5.87 17.25 -2.84
N CYS A 70 4.76 16.64 -2.42
CA CYS A 70 3.98 17.06 -1.27
C CYS A 70 4.24 16.11 -0.11
N ASN A 71 4.27 16.64 1.12
CA ASN A 71 4.62 15.88 2.31
C ASN A 71 3.40 15.75 3.21
N GLY A 72 3.29 14.61 3.87
CA GLY A 72 2.17 14.32 4.73
C GLY A 72 2.50 13.36 5.85
N THR A 73 1.54 13.23 6.76
CA THR A 73 1.57 12.28 7.85
C THR A 73 0.39 11.34 7.77
N TYR A 74 0.57 10.11 8.24
CA TYR A 74 -0.46 9.10 8.23
C TYR A 74 -0.53 8.33 9.53
N ASN A 75 -1.64 7.63 9.70
CA ASN A 75 -1.81 6.62 10.72
C ASN A 75 -2.35 5.35 10.06
N LEU A 76 -1.74 4.21 10.40
CA LEU A 76 -2.24 2.90 10.03
C LEU A 76 -3.06 2.34 11.18
N ASN A 77 -4.38 2.36 11.07
CA ASN A 77 -5.23 1.73 12.06
C ASN A 77 -5.27 0.22 11.80
N THR A 78 -4.35 -0.51 12.44
CA THR A 78 -4.43 -1.95 12.61
C THR A 78 -5.21 -2.19 13.91
N GLN A 79 -6.48 -2.56 13.86
CA GLN A 79 -7.21 -2.92 15.09
C GLN A 79 -6.62 -4.21 15.70
N LEU A 80 -5.56 -4.07 16.49
CA LEU A 80 -5.06 -5.09 17.41
C LEU A 80 -5.51 -4.74 18.82
N ALA A 81 -6.80 -4.90 19.13
CA ALA A 81 -7.28 -4.99 20.52
C ALA A 81 -8.74 -5.47 20.63
N TRP A 82 -8.92 -6.77 20.88
CA TRP A 82 -9.90 -7.36 21.83
C TRP A 82 -11.31 -6.72 21.99
N ASN A 83 -11.98 -6.32 20.92
CA ASN A 83 -13.42 -6.05 20.94
C ASN A 83 -14.10 -6.84 19.80
N MET A 84 -14.81 -7.90 20.19
CA MET A 84 -15.44 -8.89 19.31
C MET A 84 -16.71 -8.40 18.58
N ASP A 85 -16.90 -7.10 18.41
CA ASP A 85 -18.13 -6.53 17.84
C ASP A 85 -17.93 -5.73 16.54
N THR A 86 -16.79 -5.86 15.86
CA THR A 86 -16.61 -5.27 14.53
C THR A 86 -15.84 -6.22 13.62
N PHE A 87 -16.53 -7.26 13.14
CA PHE A 87 -16.02 -8.10 12.06
C PHE A 87 -15.98 -7.32 10.74
N ALA A 88 -14.88 -6.60 10.54
CA ALA A 88 -14.26 -6.35 9.23
C ALA A 88 -12.80 -5.94 9.46
N ASN A 89 -11.88 -6.88 9.18
CA ASN A 89 -10.42 -6.73 9.15
C ASN A 89 -9.94 -5.68 8.10
N ASN A 90 -10.45 -4.46 8.17
CA ASN A 90 -10.08 -3.41 7.23
C ASN A 90 -8.94 -2.61 7.85
N THR A 91 -7.71 -2.94 7.45
CA THR A 91 -6.58 -2.05 7.67
C THR A 91 -6.83 -0.76 6.88
N VAL A 92 -7.11 0.34 7.59
CA VAL A 92 -7.35 1.64 6.97
C VAL A 92 -6.13 2.51 7.18
N PHE A 93 -5.56 3.00 6.08
CA PHE A 93 -4.50 3.99 6.08
C PHE A 93 -5.14 5.38 5.95
N LYS A 94 -5.00 6.20 6.99
CA LYS A 94 -5.54 7.56 7.00
C LYS A 94 -4.41 8.56 6.94
N GLY A 95 -4.39 9.40 5.92
CA GLY A 95 -3.31 10.32 5.66
C GLY A 95 -3.79 11.75 5.49
N VAL A 96 -2.87 12.69 5.74
CA VAL A 96 -3.04 14.09 5.42
C VAL A 96 -1.75 14.65 4.84
N PHE A 97 -1.84 15.45 3.78
CA PHE A 97 -0.67 16.09 3.18
C PHE A 97 -0.92 17.54 2.77
N THR A 98 0.19 18.25 2.55
CA THR A 98 0.23 19.62 2.01
C THR A 98 1.35 19.73 0.97
N CYS A 99 1.19 20.63 0.01
CA CYS A 99 2.16 20.85 -1.04
C CYS A 99 2.93 22.18 -0.83
N PRO A 100 4.22 22.26 -1.20
CA PRO A 100 5.03 23.48 -1.02
C PRO A 100 4.43 24.74 -1.64
N SER A 101 3.84 24.64 -2.85
CA SER A 101 3.19 25.77 -3.53
C SER A 101 1.97 26.32 -2.80
N ASN A 102 1.32 25.52 -1.95
CA ASN A 102 0.16 25.94 -1.16
C ASN A 102 0.04 25.15 0.15
N ARG A 103 0.82 25.57 1.15
CA ARG A 103 0.83 24.95 2.49
C ARG A 103 -0.46 25.15 3.29
N GLN A 104 -1.32 26.08 2.89
CA GLN A 104 -2.62 26.29 3.54
C GLN A 104 -3.65 25.24 3.09
N LYS A 105 -3.49 24.69 1.89
CA LYS A 105 -4.37 23.65 1.36
C LYS A 105 -3.95 22.29 1.91
N ARG A 106 -4.72 21.81 2.88
CA ARG A 106 -4.60 20.49 3.50
C ARG A 106 -5.53 19.51 2.80
N ILE A 107 -4.98 18.35 2.41
CA ILE A 107 -5.74 17.28 1.74
C ILE A 107 -5.66 16.04 2.61
N ASP A 108 -6.81 15.54 3.02
CA ASP A 108 -6.98 14.27 3.71
C ASP A 108 -7.41 13.17 2.74
N PHE A 109 -7.03 11.93 3.09
CA PHE A 109 -7.47 10.74 2.41
C PHE A 109 -7.50 9.53 3.35
N ASP A 110 -8.37 8.57 3.01
CA ASP A 110 -8.50 7.27 3.65
C ASP A 110 -8.35 6.19 2.57
N ILE A 111 -7.43 5.25 2.75
CA ILE A 111 -7.25 4.08 1.88
C ILE A 111 -7.70 2.84 2.65
N ASP A 112 -8.68 2.14 2.10
CA ASP A 112 -9.15 0.87 2.64
C ASP A 112 -8.44 -0.30 1.96
N PHE A 113 -7.56 -0.97 2.71
CA PHE A 113 -6.83 -2.15 2.29
C PHE A 113 -7.54 -3.47 2.63
N LYS A 114 -8.88 -3.51 2.84
CA LYS A 114 -9.71 -4.74 3.04
C LYS A 114 -8.99 -6.09 2.87
N ASN A 115 -8.51 -6.70 3.96
CA ASN A 115 -7.83 -8.01 3.97
C ASN A 115 -6.61 -8.14 3.02
N LYS A 116 -5.97 -7.04 2.62
CA LYS A 116 -4.77 -7.07 1.78
C LYS A 116 -3.54 -7.31 2.65
N THR A 117 -2.57 -7.99 2.05
CA THR A 117 -1.26 -8.31 2.63
C THR A 117 -0.14 -7.54 1.94
N ILE A 118 1.07 -7.60 2.48
CA ILE A 118 2.25 -7.02 1.82
C ILE A 118 2.51 -7.65 0.45
N GLU A 119 2.28 -8.96 0.32
CA GLU A 119 2.44 -9.69 -0.93
C GLU A 119 1.47 -9.20 -1.99
N ASP A 120 0.24 -8.81 -1.61
CA ASP A 120 -0.71 -8.18 -2.53
C ASP A 120 -0.20 -6.82 -3.02
N LEU A 121 0.44 -6.03 -2.15
CA LEU A 121 1.05 -4.77 -2.55
C LEU A 121 2.24 -4.99 -3.50
N LEU A 122 3.07 -6.00 -3.27
CA LEU A 122 4.20 -6.35 -4.14
C LEU A 122 3.72 -6.79 -5.54
N LYS A 123 2.65 -7.58 -5.61
CA LYS A 123 2.02 -7.99 -6.88
C LYS A 123 1.27 -6.83 -7.55
N GLY A 124 0.73 -5.93 -6.74
CA GLY A 124 -0.18 -4.87 -7.13
C GLY A 124 -1.63 -5.28 -6.88
N THR A 125 -2.41 -4.40 -6.24
CA THR A 125 -3.77 -4.72 -5.80
C THR A 125 -4.68 -3.50 -5.91
N ASN A 126 -5.98 -3.74 -6.03
CA ASN A 126 -6.99 -2.69 -6.01
C ASN A 126 -7.40 -2.38 -4.57
N VAL A 127 -7.51 -1.08 -4.27
CA VAL A 127 -7.95 -0.51 -3.00
C VAL A 127 -8.97 0.57 -3.27
N THR A 128 -9.74 0.92 -2.24
CA THR A 128 -10.69 2.03 -2.31
C THR A 128 -10.10 3.22 -1.56
N VAL A 129 -10.11 4.39 -2.20
CA VAL A 129 -9.61 5.65 -1.65
C VAL A 129 -10.74 6.64 -1.52
N THR A 130 -10.88 7.26 -0.35
CA THR A 130 -11.73 8.44 -0.15
C THR A 130 -10.83 9.63 0.12
N SER A 131 -11.15 10.82 -0.39
CA SER A 131 -10.36 12.03 -0.16
C SER A 131 -11.23 13.28 -0.15
N SER A 132 -10.85 14.30 0.61
CA SER A 132 -11.50 15.62 0.55
C SER A 132 -11.39 16.32 -0.81
N LEU A 133 -10.52 15.84 -1.72
CA LEU A 133 -10.52 16.29 -3.11
C LEU A 133 -11.73 15.82 -3.92
N ALA A 134 -12.36 14.72 -3.50
CA ALA A 134 -13.58 14.18 -4.12
C ALA A 134 -14.63 13.86 -3.03
N PRO A 135 -15.21 14.90 -2.39
CA PRO A 135 -16.13 14.70 -1.27
C PRO A 135 -17.34 13.85 -1.69
N GLY A 136 -17.66 12.82 -0.90
CA GLY A 136 -18.81 11.95 -1.14
C GLY A 136 -18.59 10.85 -2.19
N TYR A 137 -17.39 10.73 -2.77
CA TYR A 137 -17.05 9.68 -3.73
C TYR A 137 -15.92 8.79 -3.22
N ALA A 138 -16.10 7.48 -3.40
CA ALA A 138 -15.05 6.49 -3.26
C ALA A 138 -14.39 6.26 -4.62
N ILE A 139 -13.06 6.25 -4.65
CA ILE A 139 -12.25 6.14 -5.85
C ILE A 139 -11.54 4.79 -5.84
N ASP A 140 -11.71 4.01 -6.90
CA ASP A 140 -10.92 2.80 -7.08
C ASP A 140 -9.50 3.16 -7.51
N ALA A 141 -8.52 2.65 -6.77
CA ALA A 141 -7.12 2.84 -7.03
C ALA A 141 -6.39 1.50 -7.10
N PHE A 142 -5.46 1.39 -8.04
CA PHE A 142 -4.50 0.28 -8.09
C PHE A 142 -3.20 0.73 -7.43
N VAL A 143 -2.74 -0.01 -6.43
CA VAL A 143 -1.52 0.29 -5.65
C VAL A 143 -0.54 -0.85 -5.83
N LYS A 144 0.71 -0.52 -6.14
CA LYS A 144 1.80 -1.49 -6.24
C LYS A 144 3.06 -0.98 -5.56
N LYS A 145 3.61 -1.75 -4.63
CA LYS A 145 4.92 -1.54 -4.01
C LYS A 145 6.03 -1.80 -5.04
N GLN A 146 7.08 -0.99 -5.01
CA GLN A 146 8.24 -1.07 -5.91
C GLN A 146 9.47 -1.57 -5.17
#